data_AF-A0A7K2QP64-F1
#
_entry.id   AF-A0A7K2QP64-F1
#
_cell.length_a   1.000
_cell.length_b   1.000
_cell.length_c   1.000
_cell.angle_alpha   90.00
_cell.angle_beta   90.00
_cell.angle_gamma   90.00
#
_symmetry.space_group_name_H-M   'P 1'
#
loop_
_entity.id
_entity.type
_entity.pdbx_description
1 polymer ?
#
loop_
_entity_poly.entity_id
_entity_poly.type
_entity_poly.pdbx_seq_one_letter_code
_entity_poly.pdbx_strand_id
1 'polypeptide(L)'
;DRWAAALREAPQPLAGVRPPGGLDPECAENTLTLTLGPNVAGPLLTTAPGLVNGTVNDVLLTALALAVLGRRGADGAGGADGADEEGAVLIDVEGHGREDVVEGTDLSRTVGWFTTVFPVRLALGRPDLDEARRGGPAVGAALRLVKEELRAVPDKGIGFGLLR
;
A
#
# COMPACT_ATOMS: atom_id res chain seq x y z
N ASP A 1 6.75 6.38 -18.42
CA ASP A 1 7.21 5.18 -17.68
C ASP A 1 6.39 5.05 -16.39
N ARG A 2 5.93 3.84 -16.03
CA ARG A 2 5.02 3.64 -14.88
C ARG A 2 5.64 4.10 -13.55
N TRP A 3 6.94 3.85 -13.38
CA TRP A 3 7.67 4.16 -12.16
C TRP A 3 7.76 5.67 -11.91
N ALA A 4 8.12 6.47 -12.92
CA ALA A 4 8.09 7.92 -12.75
C ALA A 4 6.66 8.44 -12.55
N ALA A 5 5.65 7.84 -13.18
CA ALA A 5 4.25 8.21 -12.94
C ALA A 5 3.82 7.94 -11.48
N ALA A 6 4.21 6.80 -10.90
CA ALA A 6 3.92 6.48 -9.49
C ALA A 6 4.61 7.43 -8.52
N LEU A 7 5.85 7.85 -8.82
CA LEU A 7 6.66 8.75 -8.00
C LEU A 7 6.41 10.24 -8.26
N ARG A 8 5.58 10.57 -9.26
CA ARG A 8 5.32 11.96 -9.61
C ARG A 8 4.56 12.64 -8.48
N GLU A 9 5.12 13.75 -7.99
CA GLU A 9 4.54 14.60 -6.93
C GLU A 9 4.16 13.79 -5.68
N ALA A 10 5.05 13.83 -4.68
CA ALA A 10 4.85 13.12 -3.43
C ALA A 10 3.51 13.54 -2.79
N PRO A 11 2.62 12.57 -2.48
CA PRO A 11 1.39 12.89 -1.77
C PRO A 11 1.69 13.49 -0.40
N GLN A 12 0.69 14.15 0.17
CA GLN A 12 0.85 14.79 1.46
C GLN A 12 1.32 13.81 2.54
N PRO A 13 2.34 14.12 3.35
CA PRO A 13 2.72 13.26 4.47
C PRO A 13 1.63 13.27 5.56
N LEU A 14 1.68 12.28 6.45
CA LEU A 14 0.90 12.35 7.69
C LEU A 14 1.37 13.53 8.54
N ALA A 15 0.47 14.19 9.26
CA ALA A 15 0.82 15.31 10.12
C ALA A 15 1.85 14.88 11.18
N GLY A 16 2.88 15.70 11.40
CA GLY A 16 3.97 15.38 12.32
C GLY A 16 5.00 14.38 11.77
N VAL A 17 4.76 13.75 10.62
CA VAL A 17 5.76 12.93 9.92
C VAL A 17 6.56 13.85 9.00
N ARG A 18 7.85 14.01 9.29
CA ARG A 18 8.78 14.65 8.37
C ARG A 18 9.35 13.57 7.45
N PRO A 19 9.35 13.76 6.12
CA PRO A 19 10.12 12.89 5.24
C PRO A 19 11.58 12.91 5.71
N PRO A 20 12.28 11.76 5.74
CA PRO A 20 13.61 11.68 6.31
C PRO A 20 14.55 12.66 5.58
N GLY A 21 14.97 13.69 6.29
CA GLY A 21 16.00 14.64 5.86
C GLY A 21 17.39 14.07 6.12
N GLY A 22 17.69 12.93 5.48
CA GLY A 22 18.78 12.05 5.85
C GLY A 22 18.32 10.96 6.83
N LEU A 23 18.79 9.73 6.62
CA LEU A 23 18.64 8.65 7.58
C LEU A 23 19.56 8.99 8.75
N ASP A 24 19.01 9.48 9.85
CA ASP A 24 19.72 9.40 11.13
C ASP A 24 19.58 7.94 11.60
N PRO A 25 20.65 7.12 11.55
CA PRO A 25 20.58 5.72 11.95
C PRO A 25 20.36 5.55 13.47
N GLU A 26 20.42 6.62 14.26
CA GLU A 26 20.19 6.62 15.71
C GLU A 26 18.77 7.05 16.10
N CYS A 27 17.90 7.37 15.13
CA CYS A 27 16.50 7.68 15.43
C CYS A 27 15.82 6.48 16.07
N ALA A 28 15.39 6.63 17.33
CA ALA A 28 14.63 5.60 18.03
C ALA A 28 13.34 5.27 17.25
N GLU A 29 13.29 4.07 16.67
CA GLU A 29 12.06 3.54 16.08
C GLU A 29 11.02 3.36 17.19
N ASN A 30 9.94 4.13 17.13
CA ASN A 30 8.79 3.95 17.99
C ASN A 30 7.84 2.95 17.36
N THR A 31 7.78 1.74 17.91
CA THR A 31 6.94 0.65 17.38
C THR A 31 5.67 0.49 18.21
N LEU A 32 4.52 0.58 17.53
CA LEU A 32 3.22 0.17 18.08
C LEU A 32 2.74 -1.09 17.37
N THR A 33 2.62 -2.19 18.13
CA THR A 33 2.16 -3.48 17.60
C THR A 33 0.74 -3.79 18.09
N LEU A 34 -0.14 -4.14 17.16
CA LEU A 34 -1.49 -4.62 17.45
C LEU A 34 -1.64 -6.06 16.93
N THR A 35 -2.34 -6.90 17.71
CA THR A 35 -2.59 -8.30 17.35
C THR A 35 -4.08 -8.53 17.16
N LEU A 36 -4.46 -9.10 16.01
CA LEU A 36 -5.83 -9.49 15.72
C LEU A 36 -6.11 -10.89 16.27
N GLY A 37 -7.27 -11.06 16.92
CA GLY A 37 -7.76 -12.37 17.34
C GLY A 37 -8.11 -13.27 16.15
N PRO A 38 -8.16 -14.60 16.35
CA PRO A 38 -8.42 -15.56 15.28
C PRO A 38 -9.78 -15.38 14.61
N ASN A 39 -10.77 -14.85 15.33
CA ASN A 39 -12.10 -14.52 14.81
C ASN A 39 -12.07 -13.38 13.76
N VAL A 40 -11.04 -12.54 13.77
CA VAL A 40 -10.83 -11.48 12.77
C VAL A 40 -9.79 -11.92 11.74
N ALA A 41 -8.66 -12.50 12.19
CA ALA A 41 -7.57 -12.92 11.32
C ALA A 41 -7.98 -14.05 10.35
N GLY A 42 -8.80 -15.02 10.80
CA GLY A 42 -9.25 -16.13 9.98
C GLY A 42 -10.02 -15.66 8.72
N PRO A 43 -11.12 -14.90 8.87
CA PRO A 43 -11.84 -14.32 7.74
C PRO A 43 -10.97 -13.39 6.87
N LEU A 44 -10.07 -12.61 7.47
CA LEU A 44 -9.15 -11.73 6.76
C LEU A 44 -8.18 -12.50 5.85
N LEU A 45 -7.70 -13.66 6.28
CA LEU A 45 -6.76 -14.50 5.53
C LEU A 45 -7.45 -15.41 4.49
N THR A 46 -8.78 -15.57 4.56
CA THR A 46 -9.50 -16.56 3.74
C THR A 46 -10.71 -15.96 3.02
N THR A 47 -11.73 -15.57 3.78
CA THR A 47 -13.05 -15.18 3.26
C THR A 47 -12.98 -13.86 2.52
N ALA A 48 -12.37 -12.84 3.11
CA ALA A 48 -12.33 -11.50 2.52
C ALA A 48 -11.60 -11.47 1.15
N PRO A 49 -10.38 -12.04 1.00
CA PRO A 49 -9.73 -12.14 -0.31
C PRO A 49 -10.56 -12.97 -1.32
N GLY A 50 -11.20 -14.05 -0.85
CA GLY A 50 -12.06 -14.90 -1.67
C GLY A 50 -13.27 -14.17 -2.26
N LEU A 51 -13.95 -13.34 -1.45
CA LEU A 51 -15.12 -12.56 -1.90
C LEU A 51 -14.78 -11.57 -3.02
N VAL A 52 -13.53 -11.11 -3.06
CA VAL A 52 -13.09 -10.12 -4.04
C VAL A 52 -12.20 -10.70 -5.12
N ASN A 53 -12.00 -12.02 -5.18
CA ASN A 53 -11.07 -12.68 -6.11
C ASN A 53 -9.69 -11.99 -6.10
N GLY A 54 -9.16 -11.77 -4.89
CA GLY A 54 -7.93 -11.04 -4.63
C GLY A 54 -7.03 -11.76 -3.64
N THR A 55 -6.09 -11.00 -3.08
CA THR A 55 -5.12 -11.45 -2.08
C THR A 55 -5.36 -10.74 -0.75
N VAL A 56 -4.73 -11.24 0.32
CA VAL A 56 -4.73 -10.54 1.61
C VAL A 56 -4.14 -9.13 1.49
N ASN A 57 -3.13 -8.95 0.63
CA ASN A 57 -2.50 -7.64 0.42
C ASN A 57 -3.48 -6.62 -0.17
N ASP A 58 -4.38 -7.03 -1.06
CA ASP A 58 -5.40 -6.13 -1.61
C ASP A 58 -6.27 -5.56 -0.47
N VAL A 59 -6.65 -6.41 0.49
CA VAL A 59 -7.48 -6.01 1.64
C VAL A 59 -6.69 -5.14 2.62
N LEU A 60 -5.47 -5.54 2.97
CA LEU A 60 -4.62 -4.82 3.92
C LEU A 60 -4.20 -3.44 3.40
N LEU A 61 -3.79 -3.34 2.14
CA LEU A 61 -3.40 -2.07 1.52
C LEU A 61 -4.60 -1.13 1.34
N THR A 62 -5.79 -1.68 1.08
CA THR A 62 -7.03 -0.88 1.09
C THR A 62 -7.30 -0.30 2.48
N ALA A 63 -7.23 -1.13 3.52
CA ALA A 63 -7.44 -0.68 4.90
C ALA A 63 -6.40 0.37 5.32
N LEU A 64 -5.12 0.16 4.95
CA LEU A 64 -4.04 1.10 5.21
C LEU A 64 -4.26 2.44 4.52
N ALA A 65 -4.59 2.45 3.22
CA ALA A 65 -4.85 3.68 2.48
C ALA A 65 -6.02 4.47 3.06
N LEU A 66 -7.14 3.81 3.38
CA LEU A 66 -8.29 4.45 4.04
C LEU A 66 -7.93 5.00 5.42
N ALA A 67 -7.10 4.29 6.20
CA ALA A 67 -6.64 4.76 7.50
C ALA A 67 -5.75 6.00 7.39
N VAL A 68 -4.84 6.04 6.42
CA VAL A 68 -3.98 7.20 6.13
C VAL A 68 -4.84 8.41 5.74
N LEU A 69 -5.79 8.24 4.81
CA LEU A 69 -6.69 9.31 4.40
C LEU A 69 -7.53 9.83 5.58
N GLY A 70 -8.05 8.93 6.43
CA GLY A 70 -8.80 9.31 7.62
C GLY A 70 -7.96 10.06 8.65
N ARG A 71 -6.67 9.73 8.79
CA ARG A 71 -5.76 10.46 9.66
C ARG A 71 -5.48 11.87 9.10
N ARG A 72 -5.17 12.00 7.81
CA ARG A 72 -4.96 13.31 7.15
C ARG A 72 -6.17 14.23 7.30
N GLY A 73 -7.38 13.68 7.12
CA GLY A 73 -8.63 14.43 7.30
C GLY A 73 -8.85 14.91 8.75
N ALA A 74 -8.54 14.07 9.75
CA ALA A 74 -8.68 14.42 11.16
C ALA A 74 -7.70 15.49 11.62
N ASP A 75 -6.48 15.48 11.06
CA ASP A 75 -5.42 16.42 11.43
C ASP A 75 -5.56 17.80 10.75
N GLY A 76 -6.66 18.02 9.99
CA GLY A 76 -6.85 19.25 9.20
C GLY A 76 -5.82 19.39 8.07
N ALA A 77 -5.09 18.31 7.76
CA ALA A 77 -4.09 18.28 6.72
C ALA A 77 -4.72 18.32 5.32
N GLY A 78 -6.01 18.01 5.17
CA GLY A 78 -6.75 18.18 3.90
C GLY A 78 -6.62 19.61 3.38
N GLY A 79 -5.67 19.82 2.46
CA GLY A 79 -5.15 21.14 2.13
C GLY A 79 -6.20 22.05 1.49
N ALA A 80 -6.14 23.32 1.89
CA ALA A 80 -6.85 24.45 1.28
C ALA A 80 -6.48 24.72 -0.20
N ASP A 81 -5.57 23.93 -0.79
CA ASP A 81 -4.94 24.17 -2.09
C ASP A 81 -5.16 23.04 -3.13
N GLY A 82 -6.21 22.22 -3.00
CA GLY A 82 -6.60 21.25 -4.05
C GLY A 82 -5.60 20.11 -4.33
N ALA A 83 -4.46 20.07 -3.65
CA ALA A 83 -3.42 19.04 -3.85
C ALA A 83 -3.84 17.63 -3.41
N ASP A 84 -4.91 17.51 -2.61
CA ASP A 84 -5.41 16.24 -2.06
C ASP A 84 -6.75 15.81 -2.72
N GLU A 85 -7.06 16.34 -3.92
CA GLU A 85 -8.24 15.95 -4.72
C GLU A 85 -8.18 14.48 -5.16
N GLU A 86 -6.98 13.98 -5.45
CA GLU A 86 -6.76 12.60 -5.89
C GLU A 86 -6.84 11.58 -4.74
N GLY A 87 -6.75 12.04 -3.48
CA GLY A 87 -6.70 11.18 -2.30
C GLY A 87 -5.64 10.08 -2.42
N ALA A 88 -4.46 10.47 -2.89
CA ALA A 88 -3.38 9.55 -3.21
C ALA A 88 -2.58 9.17 -1.95
N VAL A 89 -2.26 7.88 -1.82
CA VAL A 89 -1.32 7.36 -0.81
C VAL A 89 -0.20 6.64 -1.55
N LEU A 90 1.03 7.12 -1.39
CA LEU A 90 2.23 6.49 -1.95
C LEU A 90 2.85 5.58 -0.89
N ILE A 91 3.03 4.31 -1.24
CA ILE A 91 3.50 3.26 -0.32
C ILE A 91 4.62 2.48 -1.00
N ASP A 92 5.72 2.27 -0.31
CA ASP A 92 6.72 1.27 -0.71
C ASP A 92 6.20 -0.12 -0.31
N VAL A 93 6.05 -0.99 -1.30
CA VAL A 93 5.59 -2.37 -1.12
C VAL A 93 6.78 -3.30 -1.27
N GLU A 94 6.93 -4.19 -0.30
CA GLU A 94 7.93 -5.25 -0.35
C GLU A 94 7.36 -6.55 -0.93
N GLY A 95 8.10 -7.17 -1.83
CA GLY A 95 7.81 -8.48 -2.41
C GLY A 95 8.93 -9.46 -2.12
N HIS A 96 8.63 -10.76 -2.19
CA HIS A 96 9.65 -11.80 -1.96
C HIS A 96 10.74 -11.85 -3.04
N GLY A 97 10.47 -11.31 -4.25
CA GLY A 97 11.41 -11.20 -5.38
C GLY A 97 11.88 -12.53 -5.96
N ARG A 98 11.01 -13.54 -5.93
CA ARG A 98 11.22 -14.87 -6.50
C ARG A 98 10.24 -15.10 -7.64
N GLU A 99 10.09 -14.08 -8.46
CA GLU A 99 9.25 -14.11 -9.65
C GLU A 99 9.94 -14.92 -10.74
N ASP A 100 9.16 -15.57 -11.60
CA ASP A 100 9.66 -16.36 -12.73
C ASP A 100 10.04 -15.43 -13.91
N VAL A 101 11.08 -14.61 -13.69
CA VAL A 101 11.57 -13.63 -14.68
C VAL A 101 12.72 -14.12 -15.54
N VAL A 102 13.38 -15.21 -15.13
CA VAL A 102 14.50 -15.82 -15.86
C VAL A 102 14.15 -17.27 -16.14
N GLU A 103 13.90 -17.57 -17.41
CA GLU A 103 13.52 -18.91 -17.88
C GLU A 103 14.49 -19.98 -17.35
N GLY A 104 13.93 -21.05 -16.76
CA GLY A 104 14.70 -22.18 -16.22
C GLY A 104 15.29 -21.96 -14.82
N THR A 105 14.97 -20.84 -14.15
CA THR A 105 15.46 -20.56 -12.79
C THR A 105 14.45 -21.00 -11.73
N ASP A 106 14.83 -21.95 -10.87
CA ASP A 106 14.05 -22.33 -9.68
C ASP A 106 14.70 -21.75 -8.41
N LEU A 107 14.03 -20.76 -7.81
CA LEU A 107 14.46 -20.13 -6.57
C LEU A 107 13.72 -20.67 -5.33
N SER A 108 12.86 -21.69 -5.46
CA SER A 108 11.98 -22.15 -4.37
C SER A 108 12.74 -22.62 -3.12
N ARG A 109 13.99 -23.06 -3.28
CA ARG A 109 14.83 -23.62 -2.19
C ARG A 109 16.14 -22.85 -1.98
N THR A 110 16.26 -21.66 -2.55
CA THR A 110 17.51 -20.88 -2.53
C THR A 110 17.51 -19.86 -1.39
N VAL A 111 18.49 -19.94 -0.50
CA VAL A 111 18.70 -18.92 0.53
C VAL A 111 19.47 -17.74 -0.07
N GLY A 112 18.99 -16.53 0.20
CA GLY A 112 19.59 -15.29 -0.31
C GLY A 112 18.67 -14.10 -0.04
N TRP A 113 19.17 -12.89 -0.28
CA TRP A 113 18.38 -11.67 -0.17
C TRP A 113 17.72 -11.38 -1.52
N PHE A 114 16.46 -11.79 -1.65
CA PHE A 114 15.67 -11.62 -2.89
C PHE A 114 14.64 -10.48 -2.79
N THR A 115 14.44 -9.89 -1.60
CA THR A 115 13.42 -8.86 -1.37
C THR A 115 13.45 -7.77 -2.44
N THR A 116 12.28 -7.50 -3.00
CA THR A 116 12.04 -6.39 -3.92
C THR A 116 11.30 -5.30 -3.17
N VAL A 117 11.57 -4.05 -3.49
CA VAL A 117 10.85 -2.89 -2.95
C VAL A 117 10.43 -2.05 -4.14
N PHE A 118 9.15 -1.68 -4.23
CA PHE A 118 8.64 -0.86 -5.34
C PHE A 118 7.51 0.07 -4.87
N PRO A 119 7.40 1.27 -5.46
CA PRO A 119 6.37 2.22 -5.08
C PRO A 119 5.01 1.84 -5.69
N VAL A 120 3.96 2.00 -4.90
CA VAL A 120 2.56 1.90 -5.33
C VAL A 120 1.83 3.18 -4.95
N ARG A 121 1.24 3.86 -5.94
CA ARG A 121 0.40 5.05 -5.74
C ARG A 121 -1.07 4.64 -5.75
N LEU A 122 -1.71 4.67 -4.59
CA LEU A 122 -3.13 4.35 -4.43
C LEU A 122 -3.97 5.63 -4.45
N ALA A 123 -4.53 5.97 -5.61
CA ALA A 123 -5.41 7.11 -5.82
C ALA A 123 -6.88 6.70 -5.56
N LEU A 124 -7.38 6.96 -4.35
CA LEU A 124 -8.74 6.55 -3.95
C LEU A 124 -9.79 7.67 -4.12
N GLY A 125 -9.37 8.87 -4.49
CA GLY A 125 -10.22 10.06 -4.46
C GLY A 125 -10.63 10.41 -3.03
N ARG A 126 -11.87 10.85 -2.85
CA ARG A 126 -12.43 11.19 -1.53
C ARG A 126 -13.55 10.22 -1.15
N PRO A 127 -13.23 8.97 -0.76
CA PRO A 127 -14.26 8.04 -0.32
C PRO A 127 -14.94 8.56 0.95
N ASP A 128 -16.24 8.28 1.11
CA ASP A 128 -16.91 8.45 2.40
C ASP A 128 -16.29 7.46 3.40
N LEU A 129 -15.40 7.98 4.24
CA LEU A 129 -14.64 7.17 5.20
C LEU A 129 -15.53 6.57 6.29
N ASP A 130 -16.63 7.23 6.62
CA ASP A 130 -17.56 6.72 7.63
C ASP A 130 -18.42 5.60 7.06
N GLU A 131 -18.85 5.71 5.80
CA GLU A 131 -19.46 4.60 5.06
C GLU A 131 -18.49 3.42 4.93
N ALA A 132 -17.23 3.68 4.55
CA ALA A 132 -16.22 2.65 4.41
C ALA A 132 -15.95 1.90 5.73
N ARG A 133 -15.85 2.63 6.87
CA ARG A 133 -15.68 2.04 8.21
C ARG A 133 -16.86 1.16 8.62
N ARG A 134 -18.07 1.47 8.16
CA ARG A 134 -19.27 0.65 8.38
C ARG A 134 -19.38 -0.53 7.40
N GLY A 135 -18.44 -0.68 6.46
CA GLY A 135 -18.46 -1.73 5.45
C GLY A 135 -19.41 -1.45 4.28
N GLY A 136 -19.78 -0.19 4.05
CA GLY A 136 -20.65 0.19 2.94
C GLY A 136 -19.93 0.29 1.58
N PRO A 137 -20.65 0.67 0.51
CA PRO A 137 -20.14 0.71 -0.86
C PRO A 137 -18.76 1.37 -1.06
N ALA A 138 -18.44 2.43 -0.32
CA ALA A 138 -17.13 3.10 -0.38
C ALA A 138 -15.93 2.14 -0.18
N VAL A 139 -16.02 1.13 0.71
CA VAL A 139 -14.90 0.18 0.90
C VAL A 139 -14.73 -0.73 -0.32
N GLY A 140 -15.83 -1.13 -0.96
CA GLY A 140 -15.80 -1.94 -2.17
C GLY A 140 -15.20 -1.19 -3.36
N ALA A 141 -15.53 0.10 -3.50
CA ALA A 141 -14.94 0.97 -4.52
C ALA A 141 -13.43 1.15 -4.31
N ALA A 142 -13.00 1.45 -3.07
CA ALA A 142 -11.59 1.56 -2.73
C ALA A 142 -10.83 0.26 -3.01
N LEU A 143 -11.38 -0.88 -2.56
CA LEU A 143 -10.77 -2.20 -2.75
C LEU A 143 -10.60 -2.55 -4.23
N ARG A 144 -11.57 -2.19 -5.06
CA ARG A 144 -11.48 -2.37 -6.51
C ARG A 144 -10.30 -1.59 -7.10
N LEU A 145 -10.17 -0.30 -6.76
CA LEU A 145 -9.10 0.56 -7.25
C LEU A 145 -7.72 0.04 -6.83
N VAL A 146 -7.55 -0.31 -5.55
CA VAL A 146 -6.29 -0.86 -5.03
C VAL A 146 -5.92 -2.15 -5.77
N LYS A 147 -6.88 -3.05 -5.93
CA LYS A 147 -6.67 -4.32 -6.61
C LYS A 147 -6.29 -4.14 -8.09
N GLU A 148 -6.95 -3.22 -8.79
CA GLU A 148 -6.61 -2.90 -10.19
C GLU A 148 -5.19 -2.32 -10.28
N GLU A 149 -4.81 -1.43 -9.37
CA GLU A 149 -3.47 -0.83 -9.35
C GLU A 149 -2.38 -1.87 -9.08
N LEU A 150 -2.58 -2.75 -8.08
CA LEU A 150 -1.64 -3.83 -7.74
C LEU A 150 -1.51 -4.88 -8.86
N ARG A 151 -2.58 -5.16 -9.59
CA ARG A 151 -2.55 -6.07 -10.74
C ARG A 151 -1.83 -5.47 -11.94
N ALA A 152 -1.84 -4.15 -12.06
CA ALA A 152 -1.15 -3.46 -13.14
C ALA A 152 0.38 -3.35 -12.90
N VAL A 153 0.87 -3.74 -11.71
CA VAL A 153 2.30 -3.83 -11.42
C VAL A 153 2.90 -5.05 -12.14
N PRO A 154 3.84 -4.86 -13.08
CA PRO A 154 4.49 -5.98 -13.77
C PRO A 154 5.39 -6.74 -12.79
N ASP A 155 5.37 -8.08 -12.87
CA ASP A 155 6.31 -8.99 -12.19
C ASP A 155 6.58 -8.61 -10.72
N LYS A 156 5.51 -8.24 -10.00
CA LYS A 156 5.56 -7.81 -8.59
C LYS A 156 6.64 -6.77 -8.29
N GLY A 157 6.90 -5.89 -9.24
CA GLY A 157 7.78 -4.74 -9.09
C GLY A 157 9.27 -5.04 -9.10
N ILE A 158 9.68 -6.28 -9.44
CA ILE A 158 11.10 -6.65 -9.54
C ILE A 158 11.89 -5.74 -10.48
N GLY A 159 11.27 -5.27 -11.56
CA GLY A 159 11.88 -4.34 -12.51
C GLY A 159 12.17 -2.94 -11.96
N PHE A 160 11.51 -2.52 -10.87
CA PHE A 160 11.77 -1.19 -10.29
C PHE A 160 13.16 -1.11 -9.66
N GLY A 161 13.52 -2.11 -8.84
CA GLY A 161 14.82 -2.15 -8.17
C GLY A 161 16.01 -2.22 -9.14
N LEU A 162 15.81 -2.81 -10.32
CA LEU A 162 16.84 -2.90 -11.38
C LEU A 162 17.10 -1.57 -12.11
N LEU A 163 16.18 -0.60 -12.01
CA LEU A 163 16.26 0.69 -12.72
C LEU A 163 16.83 1.81 -11.84
N ARG A 164 17.22 1.51 -10.59
CA ARG A 164 17.69 2.48 -9.60
C ARG A 164 19.21 2.48 -9.46
#